data_AF-A0A947P9R5-F1
#
_entry.id   AF-A0A947P9R5-F1
#
_cell.length_a   1.000
_cell.length_b   1.000
_cell.length_c   1.000
_cell.angle_alpha   90.00
_cell.angle_beta   90.00
_cell.angle_gamma   90.00
#
_symmetry.space_group_name_H-M   'P 1'
#
loop_
_entity.id
_entity.type
_entity.pdbx_description
1 polymer ?
#
loop_
_entity_poly.entity_id
_entity_poly.type
_entity_poly.pdbx_seq_one_letter_code
_entity_poly.pdbx_strand_id
1 'polypeptide(L)'
;MNLYTVVFAGIVLSIIFHFVGVYAQAKKTVWVMLALIWIGSISFALNEISPKGYTFIDKINGEYQEVDAEIEASKPEISLYEMLVIKKMYEEHKTNSSDK
;
A
#
# COMPACT_ATOMS: atom_id res chain seq x y z
N MET A 1 -8.62 6.62 6.43
CA MET A 1 -9.28 5.71 5.46
C MET A 1 -8.81 4.30 5.80
N ASN A 2 -9.72 3.40 6.20
CA ASN A 2 -9.34 2.07 6.68
C ASN A 2 -9.12 1.12 5.49
N LEU A 3 -8.13 0.22 5.55
CA LEU A 3 -7.85 -0.79 4.52
C LEU A 3 -9.11 -1.60 4.20
N TYR A 4 -9.86 -1.99 5.23
CA TYR A 4 -11.14 -2.69 5.07
C TYR A 4 -12.15 -1.89 4.26
N THR A 5 -12.18 -0.56 4.42
CA THR A 5 -13.07 0.32 3.64
C THR A 5 -12.69 0.34 2.16
N VAL A 6 -11.38 0.36 1.85
CA VAL A 6 -10.89 0.36 0.45
C VAL A 6 -11.16 -0.98 -0.22
N VAL A 7 -10.88 -2.09 0.47
CA VAL A 7 -11.16 -3.44 -0.05
C VAL A 7 -12.66 -3.64 -0.26
N PHE A 8 -13.48 -3.20 0.71
CA PHE A 8 -14.93 -3.27 0.60
C PHE A 8 -15.45 -2.46 -0.60
N ALA A 9 -14.98 -1.23 -0.78
CA ALA A 9 -15.33 -0.40 -1.94
C ALA A 9 -14.93 -1.07 -3.28
N GLY A 10 -13.74 -1.68 -3.34
CA GLY A 10 -13.28 -2.42 -4.52
C GLY A 10 -14.15 -3.63 -4.86
N ILE A 11 -14.62 -4.37 -3.86
CA ILE A 11 -15.55 -5.48 -4.04
C ILE A 11 -16.91 -4.98 -4.56
N VAL A 12 -17.47 -3.93 -3.94
CA VAL A 12 -18.76 -3.35 -4.35
C VAL A 12 -18.69 -2.84 -5.79
N LEU A 13 -17.62 -2.12 -6.16
CA LEU A 13 -17.39 -1.67 -7.53
C LEU A 13 -17.28 -2.84 -8.51
N SER A 14 -16.57 -3.91 -8.15
CA SER A 14 -16.45 -5.11 -9.00
C SER A 14 -17.81 -5.74 -9.28
N ILE A 15 -18.71 -5.78 -8.29
CA ILE A 15 -20.09 -6.26 -8.46
C ILE A 15 -20.88 -5.34 -9.39
N ILE A 16 -20.79 -4.02 -9.21
CA ILE A 16 -21.48 -3.05 -10.09
C ILE A 16 -21.01 -3.21 -11.54
N PHE A 17 -19.70 -3.28 -11.77
CA PHE A 17 -19.13 -3.46 -13.11
C PHE A 17 -19.48 -4.83 -13.72
N HIS A 18 -19.69 -5.88 -12.91
CA HIS A 18 -20.22 -7.15 -13.40
C HIS A 18 -21.57 -6.97 -14.09
N PHE A 19 -22.51 -6.28 -13.44
CA PHE A 19 -23.83 -6.02 -14.02
C PHE A 19 -23.73 -5.10 -15.24
N VAL A 20 -23.00 -4.00 -15.16
CA VAL A 20 -22.82 -3.07 -16.30
C VAL A 20 -22.21 -3.80 -17.52
N GLY A 21 -21.21 -4.65 -17.33
CA GLY A 21 -20.59 -5.42 -18.39
C GLY A 21 -21.52 -6.47 -19.03
N VAL A 22 -22.45 -7.04 -18.25
CA VAL A 22 -23.50 -7.94 -18.77
C VAL A 22 -24.54 -7.17 -19.58
N TYR A 23 -25.01 -6.02 -19.07
CA TYR A 23 -26.01 -5.19 -19.76
C TYR A 23 -25.47 -4.53 -21.04
N ALA A 24 -24.19 -4.17 -21.07
CA ALA A 24 -23.55 -3.57 -22.24
C ALA A 24 -23.05 -4.59 -23.29
N GLN A 25 -23.32 -5.90 -23.11
CA GLN A 25 -22.73 -7.02 -23.87
C GLN A 25 -21.18 -7.05 -23.94
N ALA A 26 -20.49 -6.17 -23.20
CA ALA A 26 -19.03 -6.05 -23.18
C ALA A 26 -18.37 -6.92 -22.10
N LYS A 27 -19.02 -8.02 -21.70
CA LYS A 27 -18.65 -8.86 -20.55
C LYS A 27 -17.16 -9.25 -20.54
N LYS A 28 -16.60 -9.62 -21.70
CA LYS A 28 -15.20 -10.04 -21.82
C LYS A 28 -14.24 -8.87 -21.55
N THR A 29 -14.48 -7.71 -22.15
CA THR A 29 -13.62 -6.53 -22.02
C THR A 29 -13.60 -5.99 -20.59
N VAL A 30 -14.77 -5.91 -19.94
CA VAL A 30 -14.89 -5.44 -18.56
C VAL A 30 -14.17 -6.39 -17.58
N TRP A 31 -14.30 -7.71 -17.79
CA TRP A 31 -13.60 -8.70 -16.97
C TRP A 31 -12.08 -8.66 -17.14
N VAL A 32 -11.59 -8.51 -18.38
CA VAL A 32 -10.15 -8.37 -18.63
C VAL A 32 -9.61 -7.12 -17.94
N MET A 33 -10.31 -6.00 -18.05
CA MET A 33 -9.93 -4.74 -17.39
C MET A 33 -9.94 -4.87 -15.86
N LEU A 34 -10.97 -5.49 -15.27
CA LEU A 34 -11.02 -5.77 -13.84
C LEU A 34 -9.86 -6.65 -13.39
N ALA A 35 -9.56 -7.71 -14.13
CA ALA A 35 -8.43 -8.59 -13.82
C ALA A 35 -7.09 -7.83 -13.85
N LEU A 36 -6.88 -6.95 -14.83
CA LEU A 36 -5.69 -6.11 -14.90
C LEU A 36 -5.57 -5.14 -13.72
N ILE A 37 -6.68 -4.51 -13.32
CA ILE A 37 -6.71 -3.62 -12.15
C ILE A 37 -6.36 -4.42 -10.88
N TRP A 38 -6.97 -5.58 -10.69
CA TRP A 38 -6.69 -6.44 -9.53
C TRP A 38 -5.24 -6.93 -9.51
N ILE A 39 -4.68 -7.36 -10.64
CA ILE A 39 -3.27 -7.77 -10.73
C ILE A 39 -2.36 -6.60 -10.37
N GLY A 40 -2.59 -5.41 -10.94
CA GLY A 40 -1.79 -4.22 -10.64
C GLY A 40 -1.85 -3.84 -9.16
N SER A 41 -3.04 -3.82 -8.57
CA SER A 41 -3.25 -3.51 -7.16
C SER A 41 -2.60 -4.54 -6.22
N ILE A 42 -2.72 -5.84 -6.53
CA ILE A 42 -2.11 -6.91 -5.74
C ILE A 42 -0.58 -6.88 -5.85
N SER A 43 -0.04 -6.71 -7.07
CA SER A 43 1.41 -6.61 -7.27
C SER A 43 2.01 -5.39 -6.57
N PHE A 44 1.30 -4.26 -6.56
CA PHE A 44 1.69 -3.08 -5.81
C PHE A 44 1.74 -3.35 -4.29
N ALA A 45 0.66 -3.91 -3.74
CA ALA A 45 0.59 -4.28 -2.32
C ALA A 45 1.68 -5.31 -1.93
N LEU A 46 1.93 -6.31 -2.77
CA LEU A 46 2.96 -7.33 -2.50
C LEU A 46 4.39 -6.78 -2.59
N ASN A 47 4.65 -5.80 -3.46
CA ASN A 47 5.96 -5.14 -3.50
C ASN A 47 6.28 -4.39 -2.20
N GLU A 48 5.27 -3.82 -1.56
CA GLU A 48 5.40 -3.14 -0.27
C GLU A 48 5.61 -4.14 0.90
N ILE A 49 5.06 -5.36 0.82
CA ILE A 49 5.25 -6.44 1.81
C ILE A 49 6.55 -7.24 1.57
N SER A 50 7.28 -6.93 0.50
CA SER A 50 8.48 -7.69 0.14
C SER A 50 9.55 -7.61 1.24
N PRO A 51 10.47 -8.61 1.35
CA PRO A 51 11.58 -8.58 2.30
C PRO A 51 12.40 -7.28 2.25
N LYS A 52 12.36 -6.59 1.11
CA LYS A 52 13.00 -5.28 0.91
C LYS A 52 12.48 -4.22 1.87
N GLY A 53 11.19 -4.25 2.23
CA GLY A 53 10.59 -3.35 3.20
C GLY A 53 11.19 -3.51 4.59
N TYR A 54 11.32 -4.74 5.08
CA TYR A 54 12.02 -5.03 6.33
C TYR A 54 13.50 -4.64 6.28
N THR A 55 14.21 -4.94 5.19
CA THR A 55 15.61 -4.50 5.05
C THR A 55 15.77 -2.97 4.95
N PHE A 56 14.71 -2.25 4.59
CA PHE A 56 14.70 -0.80 4.57
C PHE A 56 14.60 -0.24 5.98
N ILE A 57 13.72 -0.80 6.82
CA ILE A 57 13.61 -0.46 8.25
C ILE A 57 14.98 -0.62 8.94
N ASP A 58 15.66 -1.75 8.72
CA ASP A 58 16.99 -2.00 9.32
C ASP A 58 18.06 -0.99 8.85
N LYS A 59 17.93 -0.45 7.64
CA LYS A 59 18.89 0.52 7.09
C LYS A 59 18.69 1.93 7.63
N ILE A 60 17.45 2.33 7.88
CA ILE A 60 17.12 3.68 8.36
C ILE A 60 17.12 3.79 9.89
N ASN A 61 17.15 2.65 10.58
CA ASN A 61 17.19 2.60 12.04
C ASN A 61 18.46 3.29 12.57
N GLY A 62 18.29 4.25 13.47
CA GLY A 62 19.35 5.07 14.04
C GLY A 62 19.64 6.36 13.26
N GLU A 63 18.99 6.62 12.12
CA GLU A 63 19.19 7.86 11.36
C GLU A 63 18.40 9.05 11.93
N TYR A 64 17.20 8.81 12.48
CA TYR A 64 16.36 9.86 13.06
C TYR A 64 15.60 9.35 14.28
N GLN A 65 15.76 10.04 15.41
CA GLN A 65 15.17 9.64 16.69
C GLN A 65 13.63 9.49 16.66
N GLU A 66 12.94 10.36 15.89
CA GLU A 66 11.48 10.29 15.75
C GLU A 66 11.02 9.09 14.92
N VAL A 67 11.82 8.71 13.91
CA VAL A 67 11.55 7.53 13.06
C VAL A 67 11.82 6.26 13.87
N ASP A 68 12.89 6.25 14.67
CA ASP A 68 13.23 5.12 15.55
C ASP A 68 12.18 4.86 16.62
N ALA A 69 11.57 5.93 17.17
CA ALA A 69 10.47 5.81 18.12
C ALA A 69 9.25 5.11 17.48
N GLU A 70 8.93 5.42 16.22
CA GLU A 70 7.84 4.77 15.49
C GLU A 70 8.18 3.31 15.12
N ILE A 71 9.45 3.02 14.80
CA ILE A 71 9.93 1.66 14.57
C ILE A 71 9.80 0.81 15.84
N GLU A 72 10.20 1.32 17.00
CA GLU A 72 10.05 0.62 18.28
C GLU A 72 8.58 0.44 18.69
N ALA A 73 7.73 1.44 18.44
CA ALA A 73 6.29 1.35 18.69
C ALA A 73 5.61 0.27 17.84
N SER A 74 6.16 -0.02 16.66
CA SER A 74 5.61 -0.99 15.69
C SER A 74 6.16 -2.41 15.87
N LYS A 75 7.06 -2.65 16.83
CA LYS A 75 7.54 -4.01 17.17
C LYS A 75 6.53 -4.74 18.06
N PRO A 76 6.42 -6.08 17.99
CA PRO A 76 7.29 -7.03 17.27
C PRO A 76 6.88 -7.33 15.82
N GLU A 77 5.65 -6.98 15.42
CA GLU A 77 5.13 -7.22 14.07
C GLU A 77 4.83 -5.88 13.40
N ILE A 78 5.69 -5.47 12.47
CA ILE A 78 5.48 -4.25 11.68
C ILE A 78 4.53 -4.59 10.54
N SER A 79 3.31 -4.08 10.62
CA SER A 79 2.33 -4.19 9.55
C SER A 79 2.73 -3.33 8.34
N LEU A 80 2.10 -3.62 7.18
CA LEU A 80 2.31 -2.85 5.96
C LEU A 80 2.06 -1.35 6.15
N TYR A 81 1.03 -1.01 6.93
CA TYR A 81 0.66 0.37 7.20
C TYR A 81 1.76 1.09 7.99
N GLU A 82 2.23 0.47 9.08
CA GLU A 82 3.31 1.02 9.91
C GLU A 82 4.59 1.18 9.09
N MET A 83 4.91 0.22 8.22
CA MET A 83 6.06 0.30 7.32
C MET A 83 5.99 1.50 6.37
N LEU A 84 4.80 1.80 5.83
CA LEU A 84 4.57 2.97 4.98
C LEU A 84 4.66 4.28 5.76
N VAL A 85 4.15 4.31 6.99
CA VAL A 85 4.23 5.48 7.88
C VAL A 85 5.69 5.78 8.24
N ILE A 86 6.44 4.77 8.67
CA ILE A 86 7.86 4.89 9.00
C ILE A 86 8.65 5.41 7.79
N LYS A 87 8.42 4.82 6.60
CA LYS A 87 9.06 5.28 5.37
C LYS A 87 8.72 6.73 5.02
N LYS A 88 7.46 7.12 5.19
CA LYS A 88 7.03 8.49 4.94
C LYS A 88 7.74 9.47 5.88
N MET A 89 7.78 9.18 7.18
CA MET A 89 8.48 10.03 8.17
C MET A 89 9.97 10.18 7.84
N TYR A 90 10.62 9.08 7.44
CA TYR A 90 12.02 9.11 7.02
C TYR A 90 12.25 10.07 5.83
N GLU A 91 11.44 9.96 4.77
CA GLU A 91 11.58 10.83 3.60
C GLU A 91 11.28 12.29 3.93
N GLU A 92 10.30 12.59 4.80
CA GLU A 92 10.02 13.95 5.27
C GLU A 92 11.22 14.57 6.01
N HIS A 93 11.84 13.81 6.92
CA HIS A 93 13.04 14.26 7.62
C HIS A 93 14.23 14.45 6.69
N LYS A 94 14.41 13.54 5.73
CA LYS A 94 15.47 13.63 4.71
C LYS A 94 15.30 14.85 3.81
N THR A 95 14.08 15.16 3.36
CA THR A 95 13.80 16.36 2.56
C THR A 95 14.05 17.64 3.37
N ASN A 96 13.57 17.71 4.61
CA ASN A 96 13.77 18.86 5.48
C ASN A 96 15.24 19.07 5.92
N SER A 97 16.01 17.99 5.97
CA SER A 97 17.46 18.00 6.21
C SER A 97 18.23 18.52 4.99
N SER A 98 17.80 18.17 3.77
CA SER A 98 18.45 18.56 2.52
C SER A 98 18.17 20.01 2.08
N ASP A 99 17.13 20.65 2.62
CA ASP A 99 16.77 22.06 2.36
C ASP A 99 17.41 23.05 3.36
N LYS A 100 18.28 22.57 4.27
CA LYS A 100 19.10 23.38 5.19
C LYS A 100 20.56 23.36 4.79
#